data_AF-A0A924MWD0-F1
#
_entry.id   AF-A0A924MWD0-F1
#
_cell.length_a   1.000
_cell.length_b   1.000
_cell.length_c   1.000
_cell.angle_alpha   90.00
_cell.angle_beta   90.00
_cell.angle_gamma   90.00
#
_symmetry.space_group_name_H-M   'P 1'
#
loop_
_entity.id
_entity.type
_entity.pdbx_description
1 polymer ?
#
loop_
_entity_poly.entity_id
_entity_poly.type
_entity_poly.pdbx_seq_one_letter_code
_entity_poly.pdbx_strand_id
1 'polypeptide(L)' 'MTTNAQVRFADLAFELRFDPLIDDQAPLTFPCDAHGQVDLDELCDRSRREYLFAHTLIGRHFTSPVIRACLGV' A
#
# COMPACT_ATOMS: atom_id res chain seq x y z
N MET A 1 -15.33 -34.59 5.32
CA MET A 1 -15.63 -33.26 5.90
C MET A 1 -14.33 -32.52 6.19
N THR A 2 -13.66 -31.96 5.20
CA THR A 2 -12.64 -30.90 5.41
C THR A 2 -12.46 -30.15 4.07
N THR A 3 -13.29 -29.16 3.79
CA THR A 3 -13.00 -28.17 2.74
C THR A 3 -12.01 -27.20 3.35
N ASN A 4 -10.72 -27.44 3.08
CA ASN A 4 -9.67 -26.50 3.38
C ASN A 4 -9.72 -25.42 2.30
N ALA A 5 -10.45 -24.34 2.58
CA ALA A 5 -10.41 -23.12 1.78
C ALA A 5 -9.03 -22.49 1.93
N GLN A 6 -8.05 -23.03 1.21
CA GLN A 6 -6.77 -22.36 1.02
C GLN A 6 -7.03 -21.17 0.12
N VAL A 7 -7.29 -20.03 0.75
CA VAL A 7 -7.20 -18.73 0.10
C VAL A 7 -5.81 -18.69 -0.53
N ARG A 8 -5.74 -18.76 -1.86
CA ARG A 8 -4.48 -18.59 -2.56
C ARG A 8 -4.11 -17.13 -2.38
N PHE A 9 -3.21 -16.84 -1.44
CA PHE A 9 -2.68 -15.49 -1.19
C PHE A 9 -2.07 -14.84 -2.45
N ALA A 10 -1.86 -15.62 -3.52
CA ALA A 10 -1.48 -15.15 -4.85
C ALA A 10 -2.51 -14.22 -5.53
N ASP A 11 -3.76 -14.16 -5.04
CA ASP A 11 -4.82 -13.28 -5.57
C ASP A 11 -5.15 -12.10 -4.65
N LEU A 12 -4.53 -12.04 -3.47
CA LEU A 12 -4.69 -10.90 -2.56
C LEU A 12 -3.67 -9.82 -2.95
N ALA A 13 -4.13 -8.80 -3.66
CA ALA A 13 -3.34 -7.60 -3.88
C ALA A 13 -3.25 -6.82 -2.56
N PHE A 14 -2.02 -6.59 -2.09
CA PHE A 14 -1.80 -5.73 -0.93
C PHE A 14 -1.43 -4.33 -1.41
N GLU A 15 -1.93 -3.33 -0.69
CA GLU A 15 -1.66 -1.93 -0.96
C GLU A 15 -1.12 -1.25 0.30
N LEU A 16 -0.03 -0.52 0.15
CA LEU A 16 0.52 0.32 1.18
C LEU A 16 -0.11 1.70 1.07
N ARG A 17 -0.91 2.08 2.08
CA ARG A 17 -1.64 3.34 2.11
C ARG A 17 -0.98 4.35 3.05
N PHE A 18 -0.78 5.55 2.54
CA PHE A 18 -0.37 6.74 3.29
C PHE A 18 -1.57 7.67 3.42
N ASP A 19 -2.12 7.76 4.64
CA ASP A 19 -3.19 8.71 4.95
C ASP A 19 -2.58 10.08 5.30
N PRO A 20 -3.02 11.17 4.67
CA PRO A 20 -2.57 12.50 5.02
C PRO A 20 -3.13 12.90 6.39
N LEU A 21 -2.35 13.68 7.14
CA LEU A 21 -2.76 14.26 8.42
C LEU A 21 -3.72 15.45 8.23
N ILE A 22 -3.84 15.96 7.01
CA ILE A 22 -4.68 17.09 6.63
C ILE A 22 -5.73 16.57 5.65
N ASP A 23 -7.01 16.70 6.00
CA ASP A 23 -8.16 16.17 5.23
C ASP A 23 -8.30 16.71 3.79
N ASP A 24 -7.58 17.76 3.42
CA ASP A 24 -7.62 18.36 2.08
C ASP A 24 -6.78 17.58 1.04
N GLN A 25 -6.03 16.57 1.45
CA GLN A 25 -5.17 15.78 0.57
C GLN A 25 -5.74 14.39 0.33
N ALA A 26 -5.56 13.89 -0.89
CA ALA A 26 -5.91 12.51 -1.21
C ALA A 26 -4.88 11.55 -0.59
N PRO A 27 -5.34 10.39 -0.07
CA PRO A 27 -4.44 9.33 0.37
C PRO A 27 -3.67 8.75 -0.81
N LEU A 28 -2.41 8.42 -0.58
CA LEU A 28 -1.56 7.78 -1.57
C LEU A 28 -1.54 6.28 -1.31
N THR A 29 -1.87 5.47 -2.32
CA THR A 29 -1.81 4.01 -2.27
C THR A 29 -0.81 3.49 -3.29
N PHE A 30 0.02 2.54 -2.86
CA PHE A 30 1.01 1.89 -3.71
C PHE A 30 0.84 0.37 -3.61
N PRO A 31 1.00 -0.38 -4.71
CA PRO A 31 1.05 -1.83 -4.65
C PRO A 31 2.21 -2.28 -3.76
N CYS A 32 1.96 -3.25 -2.90
CA CYS A 32 2.98 -3.84 -2.03
C CYS A 32 2.77 -5.35 -1.89
N ASP A 33 3.75 -6.02 -1.32
CA ASP A 33 3.63 -7.42 -0.93
C ASP A 33 2.93 -7.58 0.43
N ALA A 34 2.76 -8.83 0.87
CA ALA A 34 2.17 -9.15 2.17
C ALA A 34 2.98 -8.63 3.39
N HIS A 35 4.24 -8.24 3.17
CA HIS A 35 5.13 -7.67 4.18
C HIS A 35 5.11 -6.14 4.17
N GLY A 36 4.39 -5.51 3.23
CA GLY A 36 4.34 -4.06 3.06
C GLY A 36 5.52 -3.49 2.30
N GLN A 37 6.31 -4.33 1.62
CA GLN A 37 7.37 -3.88 0.74
C GLN A 37 6.79 -3.48 -0.60
N VAL A 38 7.06 -2.23 -1.00
CA VAL A 38 6.70 -1.71 -2.32
C VAL A 38 7.85 -1.99 -3.27
N ASP A 39 7.57 -2.62 -4.40
CA ASP A 39 8.54 -2.80 -5.45
C ASP A 39 8.72 -1.49 -6.23
N LEU A 40 9.84 -0.81 -5.99
CA LEU A 40 10.12 0.47 -6.63
C LEU A 40 10.43 0.33 -8.13
N ASP A 41 10.85 -0.84 -8.61
CA ASP A 41 11.14 -1.12 -10.02
C ASP A 41 9.87 -1.37 -10.82
N GLU A 42 8.80 -1.89 -10.20
CA GLU A 42 7.47 -1.97 -10.83
C GLU A 42 6.75 -0.62 -10.88
N LEU A 43 7.13 0.33 -10.02
CA LEU A 43 6.57 1.69 -10.04
C LEU A 43 7.14 2.54 -11.18
N CYS A 44 6.28 3.34 -11.80
CA CYS A 44 6.73 4.37 -12.74
C CYS A 44 7.43 5.53 -12.01
N ASP A 45 8.19 6.35 -12.75
CA ASP A 45 8.96 7.47 -12.19
C ASP A 45 8.14 8.43 -11.33
N ARG A 46 6.88 8.66 -11.69
CA ARG A 46 5.97 9.51 -10.92
C ARG A 46 5.61 8.87 -9.58
N SER A 47 5.09 7.64 -9.60
CA SER A 47 4.70 6.92 -8.40
C SER A 47 5.89 6.69 -7.46
N ARG A 48 7.09 6.44 -8.01
CA ARG A 48 8.32 6.32 -7.24
C ARG A 48 8.65 7.62 -6.49
N ARG A 49 8.52 8.78 -7.15
CA ARG A 49 8.72 10.08 -6.48
C ARG A 49 7.66 10.35 -5.41
N GLU A 50 6.40 10.07 -5.69
CA GLU A 50 5.30 10.23 -4.73
C GLU A 50 5.48 9.31 -3.51
N TYR A 51 5.93 8.06 -3.72
CA TYR A 51 6.26 7.12 -2.65
C TYR A 51 7.40 7.63 -1.75
N LEU A 52 8.52 8.05 -2.35
CA LEU A 52 9.67 8.56 -1.60
C LEU A 52 9.31 9.86 -0.84
N PHE A 53 8.50 10.73 -1.45
CA PHE A 53 7.98 11.93 -0.81
C PHE A 53 7.11 11.59 0.40
N ALA A 54 6.15 10.66 0.24
CA ALA A 54 5.29 10.24 1.34
C ALA A 54 6.09 9.61 2.48
N HIS A 55 7.07 8.76 2.16
CA HIS A 55 7.92 8.09 3.14
C HIS A 55 8.80 9.08 3.94
N THR A 56 9.30 10.13 3.27
CA THR A 56 10.11 11.18 3.91
C THR A 56 9.27 12.05 4.86
N LEU A 57 7.97 12.17 4.60
CA LEU A 57 7.05 13.04 5.35
C LEU A 57 6.13 12.29 6.32
N ILE A 58 6.42 11.03 6.62
CA ILE A 58 5.74 10.28 7.70
C ILE A 58 5.91 11.04 9.02
N GLY A 59 4.81 11.18 9.77
CA GLY A 59 4.76 11.91 11.05
C GLY A 59 4.71 13.43 10.90
N ARG A 60 4.77 13.96 9.68
CA ARG A 60 4.70 15.41 9.40
C ARG A 60 3.56 15.79 8.46
N HIS A 61 3.37 15.07 7.37
CA HIS A 61 2.24 15.24 6.45
C HIS A 61 1.41 13.97 6.30
N PHE A 62 2.00 12.80 6.53
CA PHE A 62 1.32 11.51 6.43
C PHE A 62 1.40 10.74 7.74
N THR A 63 0.41 9.90 8.01
CA THR A 63 0.45 8.92 9.10
C THR A 63 1.47 7.81 8.79
N SER A 64 1.74 6.97 9.78
CA SER A 64 2.45 5.71 9.52
C SER A 64 1.67 4.91 8.46
N PRO A 65 2.35 4.35 7.45
CA PRO A 65 1.68 3.66 6.36
C PRO A 65 1.00 2.38 6.87
N VAL A 66 -0.15 2.06 6.30
CA VAL A 66 -0.93 0.88 6.66
C VAL A 66 -1.06 -0.06 5.47
N ILE A 67 -0.77 -1.34 5.70
CA ILE A 67 -0.98 -2.38 4.69
C ILE A 67 -2.48 -2.69 4.66
N ARG A 68 -3.07 -2.63 3.48
CA ARG A 68 -4.45 -3.02 3.22
C ARG A 68 -4.48 -4.18 2.23
N ALA A 69 -5.25 -5.21 2.54
CA ALA A 69 -5.60 -6.21 1.56
C ALA A 69 -6.74 -5.67 0.71
N CYS A 70 -6.53 -5.56 -0.60
CA CYS A 70 -7.59 -5.33 -1.56
C CYS A 70 -8.21 -6.71 -1.86
N LEU A 71 -9.36 -7.01 -1.26
CA LEU A 71 -10.13 -8.19 -1.64
C LEU A 71 -10.66 -7.93 -3.06
N GLY A 72 -10.10 -8.61 -4.06
CA GLY A 72 -10.68 -8.64 -5.39
C GLY A 72 -12.13 -9.14 -5.29
N VAL A 73 -13.08 -8.27 -5.61
CA VAL A 73 -14.52 -8.59 -5.71
C VAL A 73 -14.87 -9.14 -7.08
#